data_AF-A0A147JZT2-F1
#
_entry.id   AF-A0A147JZT2-F1
#
_cell.length_a   1.000
_cell.length_b   1.000
_cell.length_c   1.000
_cell.angle_alpha   90.00
_cell.angle_beta   90.00
_cell.angle_gamma   90.00
#
_symmetry.space_group_name_H-M   'P 1'
#
loop_
_entity.id
_entity.type
_entity.pdbx_description
1 polymer ?
#
loop_
_entity_poly.entity_id
_entity_poly.type
_entity_poly.pdbx_seq_one_letter_code
_entity_poly.pdbx_strand_id
1 'polypeptide(L)'
;MKKRRKKMFGTEQRGVAAITAIVIVAASIGAGVATPVIVDAVDVDPDSPFYGLERLGEQIRMVGGEDQMKERWGEYVSLVNRGKGLAHKSILEEFVEKMRYVVPGDVETKREIVQWMQEQMPEIGMVQLRLCKELCQQLRQELENTPEAEWFENCIRECENFEENWDKLELRAQIRARLRLIREITENIANRYRAQIHKPMDVDVYFDIDNVLVDVDITVNVEVDISAENLPDLSEAFENKLEEFDNLLAEVQIMLEGAPENAHGKHAAERLVEVAIGLKDKAVAAYEEGKIRRALALIHAAKIHLGNAERILENAEEWEPEFATQWYTWRNRWENMKQEWTGEGIWENIIENYNRYAETVRKRWEEEKHKGPAW
;
A
#
# COMPACT_ATOMS: atom_id res chain seq x y z
N MET A 1 13.29 -38.85 56.37
CA MET A 1 14.01 -38.14 55.26
C MET A 1 12.99 -37.88 54.15
N LYS A 2 12.39 -36.67 54.07
CA LYS A 2 12.68 -35.58 53.11
C LYS A 2 13.03 -36.01 51.66
N LYS A 3 12.10 -35.71 50.74
CA LYS A 3 12.23 -34.95 49.45
C LYS A 3 10.90 -35.08 48.68
N ARG A 4 9.92 -34.18 48.79
CA ARG A 4 9.72 -32.88 48.09
C ARG A 4 10.52 -32.65 46.80
N ARG A 5 9.76 -32.35 45.71
CA ARG A 5 9.87 -31.24 44.72
C ARG A 5 9.46 -31.78 43.33
N LYS A 6 8.81 -31.04 42.44
CA LYS A 6 8.17 -29.71 42.43
C LYS A 6 7.37 -29.70 41.12
N LYS A 7 6.14 -29.20 41.12
CA LYS A 7 5.52 -28.66 39.91
C LYS A 7 6.31 -27.41 39.52
N MET A 8 6.67 -27.28 38.24
CA MET A 8 7.08 -26.02 37.62
C MET A 8 5.93 -25.59 36.72
N PHE A 9 5.24 -24.53 37.13
CA PHE A 9 4.36 -23.75 36.26
C PHE A 9 5.23 -22.81 35.43
N GLY A 10 4.91 -22.76 34.14
CA GLY A 10 5.56 -21.95 33.12
C GLY A 10 5.35 -20.45 33.33
N THR A 11 6.29 -19.71 32.76
CA THR A 11 6.51 -18.28 32.91
C THR A 11 5.91 -17.51 31.73
N GLU A 12 4.75 -16.88 31.94
CA GLU A 12 4.22 -15.81 31.06
C GLU A 12 3.88 -14.51 31.82
N GLN A 13 3.98 -14.50 33.16
CA GLN A 13 3.68 -13.32 33.99
C GLN A 13 4.86 -12.35 34.21
N ARG A 14 6.04 -12.59 33.62
CA ARG A 14 7.28 -11.90 34.05
C ARG A 14 7.46 -10.48 33.50
N GLY A 15 6.83 -10.12 32.38
CA GLY A 15 6.90 -8.75 31.83
C GLY A 15 5.92 -7.78 32.51
N VAL A 16 4.62 -8.12 32.49
CA VAL A 16 3.54 -7.28 33.03
C VAL A 16 3.70 -7.03 34.54
N ALA A 17 4.13 -8.04 35.31
CA ALA A 17 4.30 -7.89 36.75
C ALA A 17 5.44 -6.94 37.13
N ALA A 18 6.51 -6.88 36.33
CA ALA A 18 7.65 -5.98 36.57
C ALA A 18 7.28 -4.52 36.28
N ILE A 19 6.60 -4.25 35.16
CA ILE A 19 6.12 -2.92 34.79
C ILE A 19 5.07 -2.42 35.79
N THR A 20 4.11 -3.27 36.15
CA THR A 20 3.09 -2.94 37.16
C THR A 20 3.72 -2.62 38.52
N ALA A 21 4.77 -3.36 38.92
CA ALA A 21 5.49 -3.09 40.16
C ALA A 21 6.24 -1.74 40.11
N ILE A 22 6.87 -1.39 38.99
CA ILE A 22 7.57 -0.11 38.80
C ILE A 22 6.57 1.06 38.85
N VAL A 23 5.42 0.94 38.18
CA VAL A 23 4.36 1.96 38.18
C VAL A 23 3.76 2.15 39.58
N ILE A 24 3.49 1.07 40.31
CA ILE A 24 2.99 1.14 41.70
C ILE A 24 4.02 1.81 42.62
N VAL A 25 5.32 1.50 42.45
CA VAL A 25 6.40 2.15 43.22
C VAL A 25 6.51 3.64 42.86
N ALA A 26 6.43 4.01 41.58
CA ALA A 26 6.46 5.42 41.16
C ALA A 26 5.23 6.21 41.65
N ALA A 27 4.03 5.62 41.58
CA ALA A 27 2.79 6.22 42.08
C ALA A 27 2.84 6.45 43.60
N SER A 28 3.53 5.58 44.35
CA SER A 28 3.71 5.73 45.80
C SER A 28 4.65 6.88 46.22
N ILE A 29 5.37 7.49 45.28
CA ILE A 29 6.33 8.60 45.52
C ILE A 29 5.71 9.98 45.22
N GLY A 30 4.49 10.05 44.67
CA GLY A 30 3.68 11.28 44.70
C GLY A 30 4.01 12.36 43.66
N ALA A 31 4.45 12.01 42.47
CA ALA A 31 4.60 12.99 41.38
C ALA A 31 3.86 12.51 40.13
N GLY A 32 2.73 13.14 39.81
CA GLY A 32 1.96 12.89 38.58
C GLY A 32 2.77 13.09 37.28
N VAL A 33 3.98 13.64 37.39
CA VAL A 33 4.94 13.84 36.30
C VAL A 33 5.99 12.72 36.23
N ALA A 34 6.35 12.08 37.35
CA ALA A 34 7.43 11.07 37.36
C ALA A 34 6.98 9.71 36.82
N THR A 35 5.73 9.29 37.10
CA THR A 35 5.21 8.01 36.62
C THR A 35 5.14 7.96 35.08
N PRO A 36 4.58 8.97 34.38
CA PRO A 36 4.61 9.01 32.91
C PRO A 36 6.03 8.94 32.34
N VAL A 37 6.98 9.71 32.90
CA VAL A 37 8.38 9.76 32.44
C VAL A 37 9.10 8.42 32.63
N ILE A 38 8.82 7.70 33.71
CA ILE A 38 9.39 6.36 33.95
C ILE A 38 8.77 5.33 33.01
N VAL A 39 7.46 5.44 32.75
CA VAL A 39 6.75 4.52 31.85
C VAL A 39 7.27 4.68 30.42
N ASP A 40 7.37 5.92 29.94
CA ASP A 40 8.02 6.26 28.66
C ASP A 40 9.47 5.77 28.59
N ALA A 41 10.28 5.96 29.64
CA ALA A 41 11.66 5.47 29.65
C ALA A 41 11.79 3.93 29.60
N VAL A 42 10.71 3.19 29.82
CA VAL A 42 10.67 1.72 29.77
C VAL A 42 10.13 1.21 28.43
N ASP A 43 9.67 2.09 27.53
CA ASP A 43 9.15 1.76 26.19
C ASP A 43 8.06 0.68 26.28
N VAL A 44 6.88 1.10 26.72
CA VAL A 44 5.80 0.18 27.09
C VAL A 44 5.07 -0.28 25.84
N ASP A 45 4.64 -1.55 25.84
CA ASP A 45 3.91 -2.11 24.72
C ASP A 45 2.66 -1.28 24.37
N PRO A 46 2.41 -0.93 23.09
CA PRO A 46 1.22 -0.21 22.66
C PRO A 46 -0.12 -0.85 23.06
N ASP A 47 -0.14 -2.17 23.27
CA ASP A 47 -1.32 -2.92 23.73
C ASP A 47 -1.47 -2.92 25.27
N SER A 48 -0.59 -2.20 25.97
CA SER A 48 -0.60 -2.09 27.42
C SER A 48 -1.64 -1.07 27.91
N PRO A 49 -2.29 -1.33 29.05
CA PRO A 49 -3.14 -0.33 29.71
C PRO A 49 -2.35 0.92 30.17
N PHE A 50 -1.02 0.87 30.20
CA PHE A 50 -0.16 1.98 30.58
C PHE A 50 0.38 2.78 29.39
N TYR A 51 0.06 2.41 28.15
CA TYR A 51 0.53 3.11 26.96
C TYR A 51 0.17 4.61 26.97
N GLY A 52 -1.01 4.98 27.46
CA GLY A 52 -1.38 6.39 27.63
C GLY A 52 -0.47 7.17 28.60
N LEU A 53 0.21 6.51 29.54
CA LEU A 53 1.18 7.14 30.43
C LEU A 53 2.55 7.33 29.75
N GLU A 54 2.94 6.44 28.85
CA GLU A 54 4.12 6.61 28.00
C GLU A 54 3.95 7.83 27.10
N ARG A 55 2.82 7.93 26.39
CA ARG A 55 2.50 9.12 25.57
C ARG A 55 2.59 10.42 26.36
N LEU A 56 2.09 10.41 27.60
CA LEU A 56 2.15 11.55 28.49
C LEU A 56 3.60 11.83 28.95
N GLY A 57 4.40 10.79 29.15
CA GLY A 57 5.82 10.86 29.49
C GLY A 57 6.65 11.52 28.39
N GLU A 58 6.43 11.15 27.13
CA GLU A 58 7.06 11.78 25.96
C GLU A 58 6.77 13.28 25.91
N GLN A 59 5.50 13.66 26.11
CA GLN A 59 5.07 15.07 26.12
C GLN A 59 5.74 15.85 27.25
N ILE A 60 5.85 15.25 28.44
CA ILE A 60 6.52 15.85 29.61
C ILE A 60 8.02 16.02 29.34
N ARG A 61 8.66 15.03 28.71
CA ARG A 61 10.08 15.06 28.35
C ARG A 61 10.36 15.96 27.14
N MET A 62 9.33 16.43 26.45
CA MET A 62 9.44 17.18 25.20
C MET A 62 10.26 16.42 24.16
N VAL A 63 9.99 15.12 24.00
CA VAL A 63 10.62 14.27 22.98
C VAL A 63 10.42 14.92 21.60
N GLY A 64 11.47 14.89 20.77
CA GLY A 64 11.46 15.53 19.45
C GLY A 64 10.42 14.89 18.52
N GLY A 65 9.86 15.69 17.61
CA GLY A 65 8.85 15.19 16.66
C GLY A 65 9.36 14.06 15.75
N GLU A 66 10.64 14.06 15.43
CA GLU A 66 11.31 12.99 14.67
C GLU A 66 11.36 11.68 15.45
N ASP A 67 11.79 11.73 16.71
CA ASP A 67 11.85 10.54 17.58
C ASP A 67 10.46 9.95 17.77
N GLN A 68 9.45 10.80 18.03
CA GLN A 68 8.06 10.37 18.14
C GLN A 68 7.55 9.73 16.84
N MET A 69 7.92 10.26 15.67
CA MET A 69 7.58 9.69 14.36
C MET A 69 8.18 8.28 14.21
N LYS A 70 9.47 8.11 14.48
CA LYS A 70 10.18 6.83 14.37
C LYS A 70 9.60 5.79 15.34
N GLU A 71 9.29 6.22 16.56
CA GLU A 71 8.66 5.41 17.59
C GLU A 71 7.25 4.95 17.17
N ARG A 72 6.39 5.85 16.67
CA ARG A 72 5.05 5.46 16.17
C ARG A 72 5.13 4.40 15.08
N TRP A 73 6.10 4.52 14.15
CA TRP A 73 6.31 3.50 13.12
C TRP A 73 6.69 2.15 13.72
N GLY A 74 7.68 2.12 14.63
CA GLY A 74 8.14 0.89 15.28
C GLY A 74 7.03 0.20 16.10
N GLU A 75 6.24 0.98 16.84
CA GLU A 75 5.06 0.51 17.57
C GLU A 75 4.02 -0.12 16.65
N TYR A 76 3.71 0.56 15.53
CA TYR A 76 2.74 0.06 14.56
C TYR A 76 3.22 -1.22 13.88
N VAL A 77 4.48 -1.27 13.43
CA VAL A 77 5.11 -2.48 12.88
C VAL A 77 5.03 -3.64 13.88
N SER A 78 5.35 -3.39 15.15
CA SER A 78 5.25 -4.39 16.23
C SER A 78 3.83 -4.93 16.40
N LEU A 79 2.80 -4.07 16.30
CA LEU A 79 1.39 -4.49 16.37
C LEU A 79 0.96 -5.29 15.15
N VAL A 80 1.36 -4.86 13.95
CA VAL A 80 1.09 -5.58 12.69
C VAL A 80 1.73 -6.97 12.72
N ASN A 81 2.95 -7.10 13.21
CA ASN A 81 3.65 -8.39 13.37
C ASN A 81 2.93 -9.34 14.33
N ARG A 82 2.08 -8.80 15.21
CA ARG A 82 1.24 -9.55 16.17
C ARG A 82 -0.20 -9.73 15.69
N GLY A 83 -0.53 -9.32 14.46
CA GLY A 83 -1.88 -9.40 13.90
C GLY A 83 -2.90 -8.49 14.60
N LYS A 84 -2.45 -7.31 15.05
CA LYS A 84 -3.27 -6.31 15.74
C LYS A 84 -3.25 -4.94 15.06
N GLY A 85 -2.77 -4.87 13.82
CA GLY A 85 -2.57 -3.60 13.10
C GLY A 85 -3.89 -2.89 12.83
N LEU A 86 -4.92 -3.62 12.39
CA LEU A 86 -6.23 -3.03 12.04
C LEU A 86 -6.92 -2.39 13.24
N ALA A 87 -6.71 -2.92 14.45
CA ALA A 87 -7.28 -2.38 15.68
C ALA A 87 -6.60 -1.07 16.16
N HIS A 88 -5.39 -0.78 15.66
CA HIS A 88 -4.54 0.31 16.14
C HIS A 88 -4.20 1.32 15.03
N LYS A 89 -5.14 1.53 14.09
CA LYS A 89 -5.04 2.50 13.00
C LYS A 89 -4.59 3.90 13.45
N SER A 90 -5.00 4.34 14.64
CA SER A 90 -4.65 5.67 15.16
C SER A 90 -3.14 5.88 15.31
N ILE A 91 -2.37 4.82 15.60
CA ILE A 91 -0.90 4.92 15.70
C ILE A 91 -0.29 5.22 14.32
N LEU A 92 -0.80 4.58 13.26
CA LEU A 92 -0.40 4.87 11.89
C LEU A 92 -0.80 6.30 11.48
N GLU A 93 -2.02 6.73 11.80
CA GLU A 93 -2.49 8.10 11.53
C GLU A 93 -1.62 9.16 12.22
N GLU A 94 -1.22 8.91 13.47
CA GLU A 94 -0.29 9.78 14.19
C GLU A 94 1.11 9.78 13.58
N PHE A 95 1.62 8.62 13.12
CA PHE A 95 2.87 8.57 12.36
C PHE A 95 2.80 9.47 11.12
N VAL A 96 1.71 9.41 10.36
CA VAL A 96 1.49 10.27 9.17
C VAL A 96 1.44 11.75 9.56
N GLU A 97 0.74 12.09 10.65
CA GLU A 97 0.66 13.45 11.17
C GLU A 97 2.04 13.98 11.56
N LYS A 98 2.82 13.19 12.29
CA LYS A 98 4.18 13.55 12.70
C LYS A 98 5.11 13.71 11.51
N MET A 99 5.03 12.81 10.54
CA MET A 99 5.79 12.91 9.30
C MET A 99 5.49 14.24 8.58
N ARG A 100 4.22 14.64 8.46
CA ARG A 100 3.83 15.95 7.90
C ARG A 100 4.37 17.14 8.69
N TYR A 101 4.64 16.99 9.98
CA TYR A 101 5.18 18.04 10.83
C TYR A 101 6.71 18.14 10.75
N VAL A 102 7.41 17.02 10.64
CA VAL A 102 8.88 16.99 10.64
C VAL A 102 9.45 17.25 9.23
N VAL A 103 8.76 16.79 8.18
CA VAL A 103 9.23 16.92 6.79
C VAL A 103 9.27 18.36 6.25
N PRO A 104 8.45 19.34 6.66
CA PRO A 104 8.63 20.74 6.26
C PRO A 104 9.92 21.42 6.74
N GLY A 105 10.77 20.72 7.52
CA GLY A 105 12.04 21.21 8.07
C GLY A 105 13.13 21.50 7.04
N ASP A 106 14.31 21.93 7.53
CA ASP A 106 15.47 22.23 6.70
C ASP A 106 15.93 21.02 5.84
N VAL A 107 16.75 21.29 4.84
CA VAL A 107 17.18 20.32 3.81
C VAL A 107 17.89 19.10 4.42
N GLU A 108 18.58 19.25 5.55
CA GLU A 108 19.35 18.18 6.18
C GLU A 108 18.43 17.24 6.97
N THR A 109 17.52 17.78 7.79
CA THR A 109 16.50 16.98 8.48
C THR A 109 15.62 16.21 7.49
N LYS A 110 15.29 16.81 6.34
CA LYS A 110 14.60 16.12 5.25
C LYS A 110 15.39 14.93 4.73
N ARG A 111 16.72 15.05 4.59
CA ARG A 111 17.58 13.99 4.05
C ARG A 111 17.66 12.80 4.99
N GLU A 112 17.86 13.03 6.28
CA GLU A 112 17.94 11.96 7.28
C GLU A 112 16.62 11.18 7.40
N ILE A 113 15.48 11.88 7.36
CA ILE A 113 14.15 11.24 7.40
C ILE A 113 13.87 10.47 6.12
N VAL A 114 14.23 11.02 4.95
CA VAL A 114 14.12 10.31 3.68
C VAL A 114 14.96 9.04 3.70
N GLN A 115 16.22 9.13 4.17
CA GLN A 115 17.10 7.96 4.26
C GLN A 115 16.55 6.90 5.23
N TRP A 116 16.11 7.33 6.41
CA TRP A 116 15.50 6.41 7.36
C TRP A 116 14.25 5.74 6.77
N MET A 117 13.36 6.50 6.12
CA MET A 117 12.18 5.92 5.46
C MET A 117 12.57 4.92 4.37
N GLN A 118 13.61 5.21 3.58
CA GLN A 118 14.14 4.29 2.57
C GLN A 118 14.59 2.96 3.20
N GLU A 119 15.27 3.03 4.34
CA GLU A 119 15.70 1.83 5.09
C GLU A 119 14.48 1.04 5.62
N GLN A 120 13.38 1.70 5.96
CA GLN A 120 12.15 1.06 6.44
C GLN A 120 11.26 0.50 5.31
N MET A 121 11.48 0.86 4.04
CA MET A 121 10.55 0.50 2.96
C MET A 121 10.34 -0.99 2.68
N PRO A 122 11.35 -1.87 2.79
CA PRO A 122 11.10 -3.30 2.72
C PRO A 122 10.06 -3.73 3.76
N GLU A 123 10.01 -3.07 4.92
CA GLU A 123 9.00 -3.30 5.95
C GLU A 123 7.64 -2.70 5.60
N ILE A 124 7.54 -1.59 4.87
CA ILE A 124 6.25 -1.00 4.46
C ILE A 124 5.41 -1.99 3.64
N GLY A 125 6.01 -2.61 2.62
CA GLY A 125 5.29 -3.60 1.82
C GLY A 125 4.97 -4.88 2.60
N MET A 126 5.82 -5.27 3.56
CA MET A 126 5.56 -6.37 4.49
C MET A 126 4.39 -6.03 5.44
N VAL A 127 4.32 -4.77 5.90
CA VAL A 127 3.21 -4.27 6.73
C VAL A 127 1.91 -4.34 5.94
N GLN A 128 1.89 -3.88 4.69
CA GLN A 128 0.71 -4.02 3.81
C GLN A 128 0.32 -5.48 3.64
N LEU A 129 1.27 -6.37 3.35
CA LEU A 129 1.01 -7.80 3.21
C LEU A 129 0.37 -8.39 4.48
N ARG A 130 0.93 -8.08 5.66
CA ARG A 130 0.42 -8.56 6.96
C ARG A 130 -0.94 -7.98 7.32
N LEU A 131 -1.20 -6.72 7.00
CA LEU A 131 -2.52 -6.11 7.14
C LEU A 131 -3.55 -6.77 6.22
N CYS A 132 -3.17 -7.13 4.99
CA CYS A 132 -4.02 -7.86 4.05
C CYS A 132 -4.39 -9.23 4.63
N LYS A 133 -3.40 -9.95 5.15
CA LYS A 133 -3.60 -11.22 5.85
C LYS A 133 -4.51 -11.08 7.07
N GLU A 134 -4.26 -10.09 7.93
CA GLU A 134 -5.09 -9.83 9.13
C GLU A 134 -6.54 -9.54 8.73
N LEU A 135 -6.76 -8.75 7.68
CA LEU A 135 -8.10 -8.46 7.15
C LEU A 135 -8.80 -9.72 6.64
N CYS A 136 -8.09 -10.54 5.85
CA CYS A 136 -8.62 -11.81 5.35
C CYS A 136 -8.96 -12.76 6.52
N GLN A 137 -8.15 -12.81 7.57
CA GLN A 137 -8.41 -13.61 8.77
C GLN A 137 -9.68 -13.16 9.51
N GLN A 138 -9.87 -11.84 9.69
CA GLN A 138 -11.08 -11.31 10.33
C GLN A 138 -12.32 -11.61 9.49
N LEU A 139 -12.27 -11.36 8.18
CA LEU A 139 -13.41 -11.62 7.28
C LEU A 139 -13.74 -13.11 7.16
N ARG A 140 -12.72 -13.98 7.12
CA ARG A 140 -12.93 -15.44 7.14
C ARG A 140 -13.66 -15.90 8.39
N GLN A 141 -13.41 -15.28 9.54
CA GLN A 141 -14.13 -15.57 10.80
C GLN A 141 -15.56 -15.04 10.77
N GLU A 142 -15.75 -13.78 10.35
CA GLU A 142 -17.09 -13.16 10.30
C GLU A 142 -18.00 -13.83 9.27
N LEU A 143 -17.42 -14.38 8.21
CA LEU A 143 -18.13 -14.99 7.08
C LEU A 143 -17.97 -16.52 7.02
N GLU A 144 -17.65 -17.19 8.15
CA GLU A 144 -17.33 -18.63 8.21
C GLU A 144 -18.40 -19.54 7.57
N ASN A 145 -19.66 -19.10 7.54
CA ASN A 145 -20.79 -19.86 6.99
C ASN A 145 -21.17 -19.46 5.55
N THR A 146 -20.30 -18.74 4.85
CA THR A 146 -20.51 -18.28 3.47
C THR A 146 -19.55 -19.00 2.51
N PRO A 147 -19.87 -19.07 1.20
CA PRO A 147 -18.93 -19.57 0.19
C PRO A 147 -17.59 -18.81 0.16
N GLU A 148 -17.58 -17.54 0.56
CA GLU A 148 -16.42 -16.66 0.53
C GLU A 148 -15.37 -17.01 1.60
N ALA A 149 -15.71 -17.80 2.63
CA ALA A 149 -14.77 -18.23 3.66
C ALA A 149 -13.58 -19.03 3.07
N GLU A 150 -13.83 -19.88 2.08
CA GLU A 150 -12.77 -20.64 1.39
C GLU A 150 -11.86 -19.73 0.57
N TRP A 151 -12.43 -18.71 -0.06
CA TRP A 151 -11.66 -17.70 -0.79
C TRP A 151 -10.70 -16.96 0.14
N PHE A 152 -11.16 -16.50 1.31
CA PHE A 152 -10.29 -15.86 2.29
C PHE A 152 -9.23 -16.81 2.85
N GLU A 153 -9.55 -18.09 3.08
CA GLU A 153 -8.56 -19.09 3.51
C GLU A 153 -7.46 -19.28 2.45
N ASN A 154 -7.82 -19.24 1.16
CA ASN A 154 -6.85 -19.26 0.06
C ASN A 154 -5.96 -18.01 0.08
N CYS A 155 -6.55 -16.82 0.24
CA CYS A 155 -5.80 -15.56 0.34
C CYS A 155 -4.86 -15.51 1.54
N ILE A 156 -5.26 -16.07 2.69
CA ILE A 156 -4.40 -16.16 3.88
C ILE A 156 -3.15 -17.01 3.58
N ARG A 157 -3.33 -18.18 2.95
CA ARG A 157 -2.22 -19.06 2.54
C ARG A 157 -1.34 -18.41 1.49
N GLU A 158 -1.94 -17.67 0.54
CA GLU A 158 -1.22 -16.92 -0.47
C GLU A 158 -0.36 -15.82 0.17
N CYS A 159 -0.90 -15.08 1.13
CA CYS A 159 -0.15 -14.09 1.89
C CYS A 159 1.01 -14.70 2.69
N GLU A 160 0.81 -15.88 3.30
CA GLU A 160 1.88 -16.61 4.00
C GLU A 160 3.02 -16.99 3.06
N ASN A 161 2.70 -17.49 1.87
CA ASN A 161 3.70 -17.78 0.86
C ASN A 161 4.43 -16.50 0.40
N PHE A 162 3.74 -15.37 0.28
CA PHE A 162 4.38 -14.09 -0.02
C PHE A 162 5.32 -13.63 1.10
N GLU A 163 4.95 -13.83 2.37
CA GLU A 163 5.81 -13.48 3.50
C GLU A 163 7.14 -14.26 3.44
N GLU A 164 7.08 -15.56 3.13
CA GLU A 164 8.27 -16.43 2.98
C GLU A 164 9.16 -16.03 1.80
N ASN A 165 8.59 -15.37 0.79
CA ASN A 165 9.28 -15.02 -0.45
C ASN A 165 9.58 -13.52 -0.59
N TRP A 166 9.32 -12.72 0.44
CA TRP A 166 9.41 -11.26 0.36
C TRP A 166 10.80 -10.70 0.07
N ASP A 167 11.85 -11.44 0.46
CA ASP A 167 13.24 -11.05 0.21
C ASP A 167 13.64 -11.16 -1.28
N LYS A 168 12.82 -11.81 -2.10
CA LYS A 168 13.02 -11.90 -3.55
C LYS A 168 12.52 -10.62 -4.21
N LEU A 169 13.45 -9.71 -4.51
CA LEU A 169 13.15 -8.39 -5.08
C LEU A 169 12.30 -8.49 -6.35
N GLU A 170 12.58 -9.48 -7.20
CA GLU A 170 11.87 -9.75 -8.44
C GLU A 170 10.38 -10.09 -8.25
N LEU A 171 10.00 -10.60 -7.07
CA LEU A 171 8.61 -10.95 -6.77
C LEU A 171 7.83 -9.80 -6.13
N ARG A 172 8.49 -8.78 -5.58
CA ARG A 172 7.81 -7.73 -4.80
C ARG A 172 6.77 -6.97 -5.63
N ALA A 173 7.08 -6.66 -6.88
CA ALA A 173 6.13 -5.97 -7.76
C ALA A 173 4.91 -6.84 -8.08
N GLN A 174 5.10 -8.15 -8.28
CA GLN A 174 4.02 -9.10 -8.49
C GLN A 174 3.16 -9.26 -7.23
N ILE A 175 3.79 -9.37 -6.06
CA ILE A 175 3.09 -9.44 -4.76
C ILE A 175 2.25 -8.18 -4.56
N ARG A 176 2.81 -6.98 -4.79
CA ARG A 176 2.06 -5.71 -4.66
C ARG A 176 0.84 -5.67 -5.58
N ALA A 177 1.01 -6.02 -6.86
CA ALA A 177 -0.10 -6.09 -7.81
C ALA A 177 -1.20 -7.07 -7.35
N ARG A 178 -0.81 -8.25 -6.87
CA ARG A 178 -1.75 -9.25 -6.36
C ARG A 178 -2.46 -8.80 -5.09
N LEU A 179 -1.78 -8.12 -4.17
CA LEU A 179 -2.39 -7.54 -2.97
C LEU A 179 -3.44 -6.47 -3.31
N ARG A 180 -3.21 -5.66 -4.35
CA ARG A 180 -4.20 -4.69 -4.85
C ARG A 180 -5.47 -5.37 -5.35
N LEU A 181 -5.32 -6.50 -6.07
CA LEU A 181 -6.46 -7.30 -6.50
C LEU A 181 -7.20 -7.97 -5.34
N ILE A 182 -6.47 -8.56 -4.38
CA ILE A 182 -7.08 -9.15 -3.17
C ILE A 182 -7.89 -8.10 -2.41
N ARG A 183 -7.37 -6.87 -2.29
CA ARG A 183 -8.08 -5.74 -1.66
C ARG A 183 -9.40 -5.41 -2.37
N GLU A 184 -9.39 -5.24 -3.69
CA GLU A 184 -10.61 -5.02 -4.48
C GLU A 184 -11.66 -6.10 -4.22
N ILE A 185 -11.27 -7.37 -4.34
CA ILE A 185 -12.21 -8.48 -4.16
C ILE A 185 -12.75 -8.48 -2.73
N THR A 186 -11.88 -8.21 -1.76
CA THR A 186 -12.23 -8.10 -0.34
C THR A 186 -13.24 -6.98 -0.09
N GLU A 187 -13.04 -5.79 -0.66
CA GLU A 187 -13.98 -4.65 -0.57
C GLU A 187 -15.35 -5.02 -1.15
N ASN A 188 -15.38 -5.69 -2.30
CA ASN A 188 -16.61 -6.12 -2.94
C ASN A 188 -17.37 -7.14 -2.06
N ILE A 189 -16.67 -8.15 -1.53
CA ILE A 189 -17.23 -9.15 -0.61
C ILE A 189 -17.74 -8.45 0.67
N ALA A 190 -16.94 -7.58 1.27
CA ALA A 190 -17.32 -6.86 2.48
C ALA A 190 -18.56 -5.99 2.27
N ASN A 191 -18.68 -5.34 1.10
CA ASN A 191 -19.88 -4.58 0.74
C ASN A 191 -21.11 -5.48 0.55
N ARG A 192 -20.95 -6.66 -0.08
CA ARG A 192 -22.03 -7.65 -0.26
C ARG A 192 -22.54 -8.18 1.07
N TYR A 193 -21.65 -8.45 2.03
CA TYR A 193 -21.97 -8.99 3.34
C TYR A 193 -22.00 -7.95 4.46
N ARG A 194 -22.13 -6.66 4.14
CA ARG A 194 -22.07 -5.55 5.11
C ARG A 194 -23.01 -5.73 6.31
N ALA A 195 -24.16 -6.39 6.13
CA ALA A 195 -25.12 -6.64 7.21
C ALA A 195 -24.69 -7.76 8.20
N GLN A 196 -23.80 -8.65 7.78
CA GLN A 196 -23.26 -9.75 8.60
C GLN A 196 -21.92 -9.36 9.26
N ILE A 197 -21.23 -8.39 8.67
CA ILE A 197 -19.96 -7.87 9.19
C ILE A 197 -20.24 -6.94 10.36
N HIS A 198 -19.71 -7.28 11.53
CA HIS A 198 -20.07 -6.62 12.79
C HIS A 198 -19.30 -5.32 13.00
N LYS A 199 -18.14 -5.16 12.36
CA LYS A 199 -17.30 -3.97 12.45
C LYS A 199 -17.15 -3.33 11.07
N PRO A 200 -17.43 -2.02 10.92
CA PRO A 200 -17.11 -1.31 9.69
C PRO A 200 -15.62 -1.47 9.39
N MET A 201 -15.30 -2.13 8.28
CA MET A 201 -13.94 -2.28 7.81
C MET A 201 -13.67 -1.19 6.78
N ASP A 202 -12.87 -0.21 7.20
CA ASP A 202 -12.39 0.86 6.32
C ASP A 202 -11.16 0.37 5.55
N VAL A 203 -11.39 -0.56 4.61
CA VAL A 203 -10.31 -1.25 3.87
C VAL A 203 -9.39 -0.25 3.17
N ASP A 204 -9.91 0.93 2.80
CA ASP A 204 -9.19 1.90 2.00
C ASP A 204 -7.99 2.56 2.70
N VAL A 205 -8.07 2.74 4.02
CA VAL A 205 -7.08 3.58 4.73
C VAL A 205 -5.80 2.83 5.11
N TYR A 206 -5.79 1.50 5.06
CA TYR A 206 -4.67 0.69 5.54
C TYR A 206 -3.56 0.43 4.51
N PHE A 207 -3.86 0.52 3.22
CA PHE A 207 -2.97 0.01 2.15
C PHE A 207 -2.34 1.10 1.29
N ASP A 208 -2.63 2.36 1.58
CA ASP A 208 -2.12 3.51 0.85
C ASP A 208 -0.97 4.21 1.62
N ILE A 209 -0.25 3.46 2.46
CA ILE A 209 1.01 3.94 3.09
C ILE A 209 1.99 4.42 2.01
N ASP A 210 1.97 3.82 0.81
CA ASP A 210 2.76 4.30 -0.33
C ASP A 210 2.36 5.72 -0.76
N ASN A 211 1.08 6.10 -0.66
CA ASN A 211 0.59 7.44 -0.99
C ASN A 211 0.93 8.46 0.12
N VAL A 212 1.06 8.01 1.37
CA VAL A 212 1.54 8.86 2.48
C VAL A 212 2.92 9.42 2.14
N LEU A 213 3.82 8.60 1.61
CA LEU A 213 5.17 9.02 1.19
C LEU A 213 5.14 10.09 0.10
N VAL A 214 4.21 9.96 -0.84
CA VAL A 214 4.03 10.90 -1.95
C VAL A 214 3.45 12.25 -1.47
N ASP A 215 2.56 12.22 -0.49
CA ASP A 215 1.88 13.40 0.05
C ASP A 215 2.78 14.28 0.93
N VAL A 216 3.81 13.72 1.58
CA VAL A 216 4.71 14.48 2.47
C VAL A 216 5.89 15.14 1.77
N ASP A 217 6.03 15.07 0.44
CA ASP A 217 7.24 15.57 -0.25
C ASP A 217 8.53 14.86 0.21
N ILE A 218 8.38 13.74 0.94
CA ILE A 218 9.43 12.74 1.09
C ILE A 218 9.54 12.12 -0.28
N THR A 219 10.47 12.65 -1.06
CA THR A 219 11.00 12.01 -2.26
C THR A 219 10.98 10.51 -2.03
N VAL A 220 10.11 9.81 -2.75
CA VAL A 220 10.28 8.40 -3.02
C VAL A 220 11.53 8.33 -3.91
N ASN A 221 12.71 8.60 -3.33
CA ASN A 221 14.07 8.38 -3.85
C ASN A 221 14.36 6.87 -3.90
N VAL A 222 13.33 6.08 -4.12
CA VAL A 222 13.24 4.70 -3.69
C VAL A 222 13.66 3.77 -4.80
N GLU A 223 13.56 4.23 -6.05
CA GLU A 223 14.13 3.57 -7.22
C GLU A 223 14.82 4.55 -8.17
N VAL A 224 14.80 5.86 -7.87
CA VAL A 224 15.59 6.85 -8.61
C VAL A 224 16.74 7.26 -7.72
N ASP A 225 17.95 6.94 -8.16
CA ASP A 225 19.23 7.36 -7.60
C ASP A 225 19.41 8.89 -7.78
N ILE A 226 18.54 9.69 -7.16
CA ILE A 226 18.62 11.17 -7.12
C ILE A 226 19.71 11.61 -6.11
N SER A 227 20.44 10.66 -5.50
CA SER A 227 21.60 10.91 -4.64
C SER A 227 22.85 11.36 -5.40
N ALA A 228 22.88 11.27 -6.74
CA ALA A 228 24.10 11.56 -7.47
C ALA A 228 24.38 13.07 -7.54
N GLU A 229 25.57 13.48 -7.07
CA GLU A 229 26.22 14.76 -7.34
C GLU A 229 26.43 15.06 -8.85
N ASN A 230 25.92 14.19 -9.74
CA ASN A 230 25.91 14.29 -11.19
C ASN A 230 24.49 14.01 -11.74
N LEU A 231 23.51 14.80 -11.30
CA LEU A 231 22.18 14.73 -11.91
C LEU A 231 22.26 15.25 -13.37
N PRO A 232 21.73 14.50 -14.37
CA PRO A 232 21.36 15.09 -15.65
C PRO A 232 20.39 16.26 -15.41
N ASP A 233 20.12 17.08 -16.43
CA ASP A 233 19.12 18.15 -16.31
C ASP A 233 17.82 17.54 -15.74
N LEU A 234 17.48 17.91 -14.50
CA LEU A 234 16.34 17.33 -13.77
C LEU A 234 15.02 17.55 -14.54
N SER A 235 15.00 18.58 -15.37
CA SER A 235 13.89 18.91 -16.26
C SER A 235 13.78 17.88 -17.38
N GLU A 236 14.89 17.54 -18.04
CA GLU A 236 14.97 16.47 -19.05
C GLU A 236 14.61 15.11 -18.43
N ALA A 237 15.09 14.83 -17.21
CA ALA A 237 14.73 13.60 -16.49
C ALA A 237 13.21 13.51 -16.22
N PHE A 238 12.57 14.63 -15.89
CA PHE A 238 11.12 14.67 -15.68
C PHE A 238 10.37 14.44 -17.00
N GLU A 239 10.76 15.13 -18.07
CA GLU A 239 10.13 14.99 -19.39
C GLU A 239 10.21 13.55 -19.91
N ASN A 240 11.39 12.92 -19.79
CA ASN A 240 11.55 11.50 -20.14
C ASN A 240 10.65 10.58 -19.32
N LYS A 241 10.49 10.84 -18.01
CA LYS A 241 9.61 10.04 -17.14
C LYS A 241 8.13 10.27 -17.44
N LEU A 242 7.76 11.47 -17.85
CA LEU A 242 6.42 11.81 -18.29
C LEU A 242 6.07 11.10 -19.59
N GLU A 243 7.00 11.05 -20.55
CA GLU A 243 6.84 10.30 -21.80
C GLU A 243 6.71 8.78 -21.55
N GLU A 244 7.60 8.21 -20.71
CA GLU A 244 7.49 6.81 -20.29
C GLU A 244 6.13 6.51 -19.63
N PHE A 245 5.59 7.45 -18.84
CA PHE A 245 4.29 7.33 -18.21
C PHE A 245 3.16 7.33 -19.25
N ASP A 246 3.18 8.28 -20.19
CA ASP A 246 2.11 8.42 -21.19
C ASP A 246 2.06 7.21 -22.14
N ASN A 247 3.21 6.63 -22.49
CA ASN A 247 3.29 5.38 -23.26
C ASN A 247 2.66 4.20 -22.50
N LEU A 248 3.03 4.02 -21.22
CA LEU A 248 2.47 2.96 -20.39
C LEU A 248 0.96 3.16 -20.15
N LEU A 249 0.51 4.39 -19.96
CA LEU A 249 -0.91 4.72 -19.80
C LEU A 249 -1.70 4.29 -21.04
N ALA A 250 -1.22 4.62 -22.23
CA ALA A 250 -1.87 4.22 -23.48
C ALA A 250 -1.96 2.69 -23.60
N GLU A 251 -0.87 1.97 -23.31
CA GLU A 251 -0.86 0.50 -23.30
C GLU A 251 -1.91 -0.08 -22.35
N VAL A 252 -1.92 0.37 -21.08
CA VAL A 252 -2.88 -0.11 -20.08
C VAL A 252 -4.32 0.24 -20.44
N GLN A 253 -4.58 1.42 -21.02
CA GLN A 253 -5.91 1.80 -21.49
C GLN A 253 -6.44 0.86 -22.59
N ILE A 254 -5.58 0.46 -23.52
CA ILE A 254 -5.94 -0.52 -24.56
C ILE A 254 -6.24 -1.89 -23.92
N MET A 255 -5.40 -2.32 -22.97
CA MET A 255 -5.63 -3.57 -22.24
C MET A 255 -7.01 -3.58 -21.57
N LEU A 256 -7.40 -2.46 -20.94
CA LEU A 256 -8.69 -2.27 -20.27
C LEU A 256 -9.90 -2.27 -21.21
N GLU A 257 -9.80 -1.68 -22.40
CA GLU A 257 -10.90 -1.66 -23.38
C GLU A 257 -11.35 -3.07 -23.78
N GLY A 258 -10.41 -4.00 -23.92
CA GLY A 258 -10.71 -5.40 -24.24
C GLY A 258 -11.08 -6.26 -23.05
N ALA A 259 -10.78 -5.82 -21.82
CA ALA A 259 -10.88 -6.63 -20.62
C ALA A 259 -12.34 -6.96 -20.26
N PRO A 260 -12.61 -8.14 -19.65
CA PRO A 260 -13.96 -8.54 -19.24
C PRO A 260 -14.62 -7.51 -18.30
N GLU A 261 -15.80 -7.02 -18.68
CA GLU A 261 -16.45 -5.87 -18.03
C GLU A 261 -16.76 -6.05 -16.53
N ASN A 262 -16.94 -7.28 -16.05
CA ASN A 262 -17.33 -7.55 -14.66
C ASN A 262 -16.22 -8.24 -13.85
N ALA A 263 -15.01 -8.34 -14.39
CA ALA A 263 -13.90 -8.97 -13.70
C ALA A 263 -13.30 -8.01 -12.66
N HIS A 264 -12.91 -8.55 -11.51
CA HIS A 264 -12.27 -7.78 -10.43
C HIS A 264 -10.91 -7.25 -10.88
N GLY A 265 -10.17 -8.00 -11.69
CA GLY A 265 -8.90 -7.56 -12.28
C GLY A 265 -9.05 -6.28 -13.11
N LYS A 266 -10.15 -6.16 -13.88
CA LYS A 266 -10.44 -4.95 -14.65
C LYS A 266 -10.71 -3.76 -13.74
N HIS A 267 -11.64 -3.89 -12.79
CA HIS A 267 -11.98 -2.81 -11.88
C HIS A 267 -10.79 -2.37 -10.99
N ALA A 268 -9.97 -3.32 -10.54
CA ALA A 268 -8.74 -3.02 -9.80
C ALA A 268 -7.76 -2.20 -10.65
N ALA A 269 -7.55 -2.60 -11.91
CA ALA A 269 -6.71 -1.87 -12.84
C ALA A 269 -7.26 -0.47 -13.19
N GLU A 270 -8.57 -0.32 -13.38
CA GLU A 270 -9.22 0.99 -13.62
C GLU A 270 -8.99 1.96 -12.45
N ARG A 271 -9.18 1.52 -11.20
CA ARG A 271 -8.88 2.37 -10.02
C ARG A 271 -7.42 2.79 -9.94
N LEU A 272 -6.49 1.88 -10.27
CA LEU A 272 -5.07 2.20 -10.30
C LEU A 272 -4.73 3.23 -11.39
N VAL A 273 -5.38 3.15 -12.55
CA VAL A 273 -5.26 4.16 -13.62
C VAL A 273 -5.78 5.53 -13.16
N GLU A 274 -6.93 5.58 -12.47
CA GLU A 274 -7.46 6.83 -11.92
C GLU A 274 -6.50 7.49 -10.93
N VAL A 275 -5.93 6.71 -10.01
CA VAL A 275 -4.91 7.19 -9.06
C VAL A 275 -3.67 7.68 -9.79
N ALA A 276 -3.20 6.93 -10.79
CA ALA A 276 -2.02 7.28 -11.58
C ALA A 276 -2.21 8.61 -12.34
N ILE A 277 -3.37 8.83 -12.96
CA ILE A 277 -3.70 10.09 -13.64
C ILE A 277 -3.71 11.26 -12.64
N GLY A 278 -4.35 11.09 -11.48
CA GLY A 278 -4.37 12.12 -10.45
C GLY A 278 -2.98 12.48 -9.92
N LEU A 279 -2.05 11.51 -9.84
CA LEU A 279 -0.66 11.75 -9.49
C LEU A 279 0.13 12.43 -10.61
N LYS A 280 -0.10 12.07 -11.88
CA LYS A 280 0.48 12.74 -13.04
C LYS A 280 0.10 14.22 -13.07
N ASP A 281 -1.18 14.55 -12.87
CA ASP A 281 -1.64 15.94 -12.88
C ASP A 281 -0.96 16.78 -11.79
N LYS A 282 -0.83 16.20 -10.59
CA LYS A 282 -0.06 16.81 -9.49
C LYS A 282 1.43 16.96 -9.84
N ALA A 283 2.02 15.99 -10.56
CA ALA A 283 3.41 16.01 -10.97
C ALA A 283 3.68 17.17 -11.95
N VAL A 284 2.82 17.32 -12.95
CA VAL A 284 2.90 18.41 -13.94
C VAL A 284 2.76 19.77 -13.24
N ALA A 285 1.77 19.93 -12.36
CA ALA A 285 1.62 21.17 -11.59
C ALA A 285 2.87 21.48 -10.74
N ALA A 286 3.46 20.49 -10.08
CA ALA A 286 4.70 20.68 -9.31
C ALA A 286 5.89 21.06 -10.20
N TYR A 287 5.97 20.54 -11.43
CA TYR A 287 6.99 20.89 -12.41
C TYR A 287 6.85 22.36 -12.85
N GLU A 288 5.62 22.80 -13.17
CA GLU A 288 5.31 24.19 -13.52
C GLU A 288 5.61 25.17 -12.39
N GLU A 289 5.46 24.74 -11.13
CA GLU A 289 5.84 25.52 -9.94
C GLU A 289 7.37 25.53 -9.66
N GLY A 290 8.18 24.89 -10.48
CA GLY A 290 9.63 24.78 -10.30
C GLY A 290 10.06 23.80 -9.19
N LYS A 291 9.15 22.95 -8.70
CA LYS A 291 9.41 21.94 -7.67
C LYS A 291 9.79 20.60 -8.31
N ILE A 292 10.88 20.58 -9.08
CA ILE A 292 11.21 19.44 -9.97
C ILE A 292 11.39 18.11 -9.22
N ARG A 293 11.99 18.11 -8.01
CA ARG A 293 12.13 16.88 -7.20
C ARG A 293 10.78 16.28 -6.81
N ARG A 294 9.83 17.13 -6.45
CA ARG A 294 8.45 16.73 -6.14
C ARG A 294 7.76 16.18 -7.37
N ALA A 295 7.92 16.84 -8.52
CA ALA A 295 7.38 16.39 -9.80
C ALA A 295 7.88 14.99 -10.17
N LEU A 296 9.19 14.75 -10.04
CA LEU A 296 9.82 13.43 -10.28
C LEU A 296 9.29 12.34 -9.34
N ALA A 297 9.09 12.65 -8.06
CA ALA A 297 8.53 11.69 -7.11
C ALA A 297 7.07 11.34 -7.45
N LEU A 298 6.25 12.34 -7.79
CA LEU A 298 4.85 12.16 -8.16
C LEU A 298 4.69 11.33 -9.43
N ILE A 299 5.48 11.62 -10.48
CA ILE A 299 5.39 10.86 -11.74
C ILE A 299 5.90 9.42 -11.56
N HIS A 300 6.93 9.20 -10.74
CA HIS A 300 7.39 7.85 -10.44
C HIS A 300 6.33 7.04 -9.69
N ALA A 301 5.68 7.62 -8.68
CA ALA A 301 4.56 6.98 -7.98
C ALA A 301 3.40 6.67 -8.93
N ALA A 302 3.07 7.59 -9.84
CA ALA A 302 2.06 7.37 -10.87
C ALA A 302 2.39 6.15 -11.75
N LYS A 303 3.66 6.01 -12.16
CA LYS A 303 4.14 4.85 -12.93
C LYS A 303 4.05 3.54 -12.17
N ILE A 304 4.32 3.52 -10.86
CA ILE A 304 4.18 2.31 -10.04
C ILE A 304 2.73 1.81 -10.07
N HIS A 305 1.76 2.71 -9.93
CA HIS A 305 0.33 2.35 -9.99
C HIS A 305 -0.05 1.78 -11.36
N LEU A 306 0.40 2.40 -12.46
CA LEU A 306 0.19 1.85 -13.80
C LEU A 306 0.85 0.47 -13.99
N GLY A 307 2.09 0.31 -13.54
CA GLY A 307 2.78 -0.98 -13.62
C GLY A 307 2.11 -2.07 -12.77
N ASN A 308 1.39 -1.71 -11.70
CA ASN A 308 0.56 -2.67 -10.96
C ASN A 308 -0.71 -3.02 -11.75
N ALA A 309 -1.35 -2.03 -12.40
CA ALA A 309 -2.52 -2.25 -13.25
C ALA A 309 -2.19 -3.19 -14.42
N GLU A 310 -1.09 -2.94 -15.12
CA GLU A 310 -0.56 -3.81 -16.18
C GLU A 310 -0.38 -5.24 -15.70
N ARG A 311 0.36 -5.45 -14.59
CA ARG A 311 0.60 -6.79 -14.04
C ARG A 311 -0.67 -7.52 -13.64
N ILE A 312 -1.68 -6.81 -13.09
CA ILE A 312 -2.98 -7.41 -12.79
C ILE A 312 -3.61 -7.95 -14.06
N LEU A 313 -3.67 -7.14 -15.12
CA LEU A 313 -4.26 -7.53 -16.39
C LEU A 313 -3.47 -8.67 -17.06
N GLU A 314 -2.13 -8.61 -17.04
CA GLU A 314 -1.26 -9.65 -17.58
C GLU A 314 -1.43 -11.00 -16.89
N ASN A 315 -1.71 -11.04 -15.58
CA ASN A 315 -1.81 -12.27 -14.80
C ASN A 315 -3.27 -12.65 -14.47
N ALA A 316 -4.27 -11.93 -15.00
CA ALA A 316 -5.66 -12.07 -14.61
C ALA A 316 -6.25 -13.48 -14.82
N GLU A 317 -5.80 -14.20 -15.86
CA GLU A 317 -6.23 -15.60 -16.11
C GLU A 317 -5.87 -16.54 -14.95
N GLU A 318 -4.69 -16.36 -14.34
CA GLU A 318 -4.25 -17.16 -13.19
C GLU A 318 -4.93 -16.71 -11.90
N TRP A 319 -5.16 -15.40 -11.79
CA TRP A 319 -5.60 -14.73 -10.56
C TRP A 319 -7.12 -14.71 -10.36
N GLU A 320 -7.89 -14.87 -11.43
CA GLU A 320 -9.35 -14.94 -11.45
C GLU A 320 -9.82 -16.17 -12.25
N PRO A 321 -9.66 -17.38 -11.69
CA PRO A 321 -9.99 -18.63 -12.40
C PRO A 321 -11.46 -18.72 -12.83
N GLU A 322 -12.38 -18.02 -12.16
CA GLU A 322 -13.78 -17.89 -12.54
C GLU A 322 -13.99 -17.15 -13.88
N PHE A 323 -13.04 -16.31 -14.28
CA PHE A 323 -13.02 -15.60 -15.57
C PHE A 323 -12.00 -16.20 -16.55
N ALA A 324 -11.36 -17.33 -16.24
CA ALA A 324 -10.22 -17.87 -17.00
C ALA A 324 -10.44 -17.92 -18.51
N THR A 325 -11.60 -18.38 -18.99
CA THR A 325 -11.89 -18.44 -20.44
C THR A 325 -11.97 -17.05 -21.09
N GLN A 326 -12.54 -16.06 -20.38
CA GLN A 326 -12.66 -14.70 -20.88
C GLN A 326 -11.29 -14.02 -20.89
N TRP A 327 -10.50 -14.20 -19.83
CA TRP A 327 -9.13 -13.71 -19.75
C TRP A 327 -8.20 -14.35 -20.77
N TYR A 328 -8.28 -15.67 -20.98
CA TYR A 328 -7.55 -16.36 -22.03
C TYR A 328 -7.88 -15.82 -23.42
N THR A 329 -9.17 -15.62 -23.71
CA THR A 329 -9.62 -15.07 -25.00
C THR A 329 -9.12 -13.64 -25.20
N TRP A 330 -9.20 -12.82 -24.15
CA TRP A 330 -8.67 -11.46 -24.15
C TRP A 330 -7.16 -11.43 -24.37
N ARG A 331 -6.39 -12.23 -23.64
CA ARG A 331 -4.92 -12.28 -23.72
C ARG A 331 -4.46 -12.62 -25.14
N ASN A 332 -5.07 -13.63 -25.76
CA ASN A 332 -4.76 -13.99 -27.15
C ASN A 332 -5.07 -12.84 -28.14
N ARG A 333 -6.17 -12.11 -27.94
CA ARG A 333 -6.50 -10.95 -28.79
C ARG A 333 -5.50 -9.83 -28.60
N TRP A 334 -5.15 -9.54 -27.35
CA TRP A 334 -4.15 -8.54 -26.98
C TRP A 334 -2.78 -8.84 -27.59
N GLU A 335 -2.28 -10.07 -27.43
CA GLU A 335 -0.98 -10.48 -27.97
C GLU A 335 -0.93 -10.42 -29.50
N ASN A 336 -1.99 -10.87 -30.18
CA ASN A 336 -2.09 -10.78 -31.64
C ASN A 336 -2.07 -9.31 -32.10
N MET A 337 -2.86 -8.45 -31.46
CA MET A 337 -2.89 -7.02 -31.79
C MET A 337 -1.54 -6.34 -31.53
N LYS A 338 -0.89 -6.64 -30.39
CA LYS A 338 0.44 -6.12 -30.06
C LYS A 338 1.48 -6.54 -31.09
N GLN A 339 1.47 -7.80 -31.54
CA GLN A 339 2.34 -8.29 -32.61
C GLN A 339 2.08 -7.59 -33.96
N GLU A 340 0.81 -7.46 -34.38
CA GLU A 340 0.44 -6.74 -35.60
C GLU A 340 0.92 -5.29 -35.55
N TRP A 341 0.65 -4.58 -34.45
CA TRP A 341 1.02 -3.18 -34.30
C TRP A 341 2.53 -2.97 -34.20
N THR A 342 3.26 -3.94 -33.65
CA THR A 342 4.72 -3.92 -33.65
C THR A 342 5.25 -4.12 -35.07
N GLY A 343 4.68 -5.05 -35.84
CA GLY A 343 5.06 -5.29 -37.24
C GLY A 343 4.76 -4.10 -38.17
N GLU A 344 3.72 -3.32 -37.86
CA GLU A 344 3.32 -2.13 -38.63
C GLU A 344 3.99 -0.82 -38.17
N GLY A 345 4.88 -0.86 -37.17
CA GLY A 345 5.50 0.34 -36.58
C GLY A 345 4.50 1.24 -35.82
N ILE A 346 3.29 0.75 -35.59
CA ILE A 346 2.22 1.43 -34.85
C ILE A 346 2.60 1.56 -33.37
N TRP A 347 3.30 0.55 -32.85
CA TRP A 347 3.74 0.49 -31.46
C TRP A 347 4.77 1.57 -31.08
N GLU A 348 5.56 2.04 -32.05
CA GLU A 348 6.57 3.10 -31.84
C GLU A 348 5.94 4.47 -31.56
N ASN A 349 4.65 4.65 -31.90
CA ASN A 349 3.85 5.85 -31.63
C ASN A 349 2.49 5.47 -31.03
N ILE A 350 2.51 4.65 -29.98
CA ILE A 350 1.31 4.07 -29.37
C ILE A 350 0.27 5.14 -28.99
N ILE A 351 0.68 6.33 -28.55
CA ILE A 351 -0.22 7.44 -28.20
C ILE A 351 -0.97 7.99 -29.42
N GLU A 352 -0.26 8.35 -30.50
CA GLU A 352 -0.89 8.89 -31.72
C GLU A 352 -1.81 7.86 -32.39
N ASN A 353 -1.41 6.59 -32.35
CA ASN A 353 -2.15 5.52 -32.98
C ASN A 353 -3.32 5.02 -32.13
N TYR A 354 -3.18 5.01 -30.81
CA TYR A 354 -4.28 4.71 -29.90
C TYR A 354 -5.38 5.77 -30.00
N ASN A 355 -5.04 7.06 -30.01
CA ASN A 355 -6.03 8.12 -30.23
C ASN A 355 -6.80 7.92 -31.55
N ARG A 356 -6.09 7.50 -32.61
CA ARG A 356 -6.70 7.17 -33.91
C ARG A 356 -7.58 5.91 -33.85
N TYR A 357 -7.15 4.88 -33.13
CA TYR A 357 -7.90 3.65 -32.91
C TYR A 357 -9.16 3.90 -32.07
N ALA A 358 -9.04 4.54 -30.90
CA ALA A 358 -10.13 4.92 -30.03
C ALA A 358 -11.15 5.80 -30.77
N GLU A 359 -10.70 6.75 -31.60
CA GLU A 359 -11.59 7.55 -32.43
C GLU A 359 -12.27 6.72 -33.54
N THR A 360 -11.59 5.71 -34.09
CA THR A 360 -12.16 4.76 -35.06
C THR A 360 -13.20 3.86 -34.42
N VAL A 361 -12.94 3.34 -33.22
CA VAL A 361 -13.89 2.53 -32.43
C VAL A 361 -15.10 3.38 -32.07
N ARG A 362 -14.89 4.61 -31.58
CA ARG A 362 -15.95 5.57 -31.25
C ARG A 362 -16.84 5.88 -32.46
N LYS A 363 -16.24 6.13 -33.64
CA LYS A 363 -16.99 6.33 -34.89
C LYS A 363 -17.80 5.11 -35.27
N ARG A 364 -17.23 3.89 -35.20
CA ARG A 364 -17.97 2.64 -35.45
C ARG A 364 -19.15 2.46 -34.49
N TRP A 365 -18.96 2.77 -33.21
CA TRP A 365 -20.03 2.69 -32.21
C TRP A 365 -21.13 3.72 -32.44
N GLU A 366 -20.78 4.94 -32.84
CA GLU A 366 -21.76 5.97 -33.22
C GLU A 366 -22.55 5.57 -34.48
N GLU A 367 -21.88 4.98 -35.47
CA GLU A 367 -22.49 4.43 -36.68
C GLU A 367 -23.43 3.24 -36.39
N GLU A 368 -23.05 2.34 -35.49
CA GLU A 368 -23.90 1.21 -35.06
C GLU A 368 -25.11 1.68 -34.26
N LYS A 369 -24.94 2.70 -33.41
CA LYS A 369 -26.04 3.35 -32.66
C LYS A 369 -27.03 4.05 -33.60
N HIS A 370 -26.58 4.52 -34.76
CA HIS A 370 -27.41 5.16 -35.78
C HIS A 370 -28.07 4.19 -36.76
N LYS A 371 -27.66 2.91 -36.79
CA LYS A 371 -28.28 1.90 -37.66
C LYS A 371 -29.62 1.39 -37.15
N GLY A 372 -29.94 1.54 -35.86
CA GLY A 372 -31.19 1.07 -35.26
C GLY A 372 -31.42 -0.45 -35.41
N PRO A 373 -32.34 -1.06 -34.66
CA PRO A 373 -32.67 -2.46 -34.88
C PRO A 373 -33.31 -2.60 -36.27
N ALA A 374 -32.68 -3.37 -37.15
CA ALA A 374 -33.32 -3.85 -38.36
C ALA A 374 -34.41 -4.84 -37.95
N TRP A 375 -35.67 -4.41 -38.08
CA TRP A 375 -36.86 -5.24 -37.86
C TRP A 375 -36.95 -6.36 -38.89
#